data_AF-A0A7S3I611-F1
#
_entry.id   AF-A0A7S3I611-F1
#
_cell.length_a   1.000
_cell.length_b   1.000
_cell.length_c   1.000
_cell.angle_alpha   90.00
_cell.angle_beta   90.00
_cell.angle_gamma   90.00
#
_symmetry.space_group_name_H-M   'P 1'
#
loop_
_entity.id
_entity.type
_entity.pdbx_description
1 polymer ?
#
loop_
_entity_poly.entity_id
_entity_poly.type
_entity_poly.pdbx_seq_one_letter_code
_entity_poly.pdbx_strand_id
1 'polypeptide(L)'
;MLKKYKNPFRILYLWAVQETLEVQSLLEAMKLKDDLEEKRRKMMRKIKMTNAELDTMRLSRSTNVKDIFSGDVTNMSQSDIPAATFDAQKDIVLLMMINEMLTNYLATRILPRFRYERVQNYKKILAQ
;
A
#
# COMPACT_ATOMS: atom_id res chain seq x y z
N MET A 1 -54.34 13.04 -14.98
CA MET A 1 -52.88 12.76 -14.99
C MET A 1 -52.59 11.63 -14.02
N LEU A 2 -52.38 10.41 -14.53
CA LEU A 2 -51.92 9.30 -13.69
C LEU A 2 -50.46 9.57 -13.30
N LYS A 3 -50.23 10.03 -12.07
CA LYS A 3 -48.89 10.08 -11.48
C LYS A 3 -48.30 8.67 -11.60
N LYS A 4 -47.19 8.52 -12.32
CA LYS A 4 -46.43 7.26 -12.43
C LYS A 4 -46.15 6.76 -11.02
N TYR A 5 -46.86 5.73 -10.58
CA TYR A 5 -46.52 5.00 -9.36
C TYR A 5 -45.12 4.40 -9.58
N LYS A 6 -44.13 4.87 -8.82
CA LYS A 6 -42.80 4.28 -8.82
C LYS A 6 -42.87 2.99 -8.02
N ASN A 7 -42.32 1.90 -8.57
CA ASN A 7 -42.28 0.62 -7.88
C ASN A 7 -41.29 0.71 -6.69
N PRO A 8 -41.76 0.61 -5.43
CA PRO A 8 -40.91 0.74 -4.25
C PRO A 8 -39.88 -0.39 -4.14
N PHE A 9 -40.21 -1.60 -4.59
CA PHE A 9 -39.30 -2.75 -4.58
C PHE A 9 -38.12 -2.54 -5.53
N ARG A 10 -38.36 -1.92 -6.69
CA ARG A 10 -37.28 -1.56 -7.63
C ARG A 10 -36.34 -0.51 -7.05
N ILE A 11 -36.88 0.46 -6.31
CA ILE A 11 -36.09 1.51 -5.65
C ILE A 11 -35.22 0.89 -4.55
N LEU A 12 -35.81 0.04 -3.70
CA LEU A 12 -35.09 -0.65 -2.63
C LEU A 12 -33.98 -1.56 -3.19
N TYR A 13 -34.25 -2.30 -4.26
CA TYR A 13 -33.26 -3.13 -4.94
C TYR A 13 -32.07 -2.31 -5.45
N LEU A 14 -32.34 -1.21 -6.18
CA LEU A 14 -31.27 -0.36 -6.71
C LEU A 14 -30.44 0.28 -5.60
N TRP A 15 -31.09 0.67 -4.49
CA TRP A 15 -30.39 1.18 -3.31
C TRP A 15 -29.47 0.12 -2.69
N ALA A 16 -29.96 -1.10 -2.46
CA ALA A 16 -29.17 -2.18 -1.89
C ALA A 16 -27.96 -2.57 -2.78
N VAL A 17 -28.15 -2.59 -4.09
CA VAL A 17 -27.06 -2.82 -5.05
C VAL A 17 -26.00 -1.71 -4.93
N GLN A 18 -26.43 -0.45 -4.87
CA GLN A 18 -25.51 0.67 -4.72
C GLN A 18 -24.75 0.64 -3.39
N GLU A 19 -25.42 0.34 -2.26
CA GLU A 19 -24.76 0.13 -0.97
C GLU A 19 -23.66 -0.94 -1.07
N THR A 20 -23.97 -2.06 -1.71
CA THR A 20 -23.03 -3.17 -1.85
C THR A 20 -21.79 -2.77 -2.65
N LEU A 21 -21.98 -2.08 -3.78
CA LEU A 21 -20.87 -1.61 -4.62
C LEU A 21 -19.95 -0.63 -3.91
N GLU A 22 -20.52 0.27 -3.10
CA GLU A 22 -19.73 1.25 -2.35
C GLU A 22 -18.95 0.61 -1.20
N VAL A 23 -19.56 -0.34 -0.48
CA VAL A 23 -18.84 -1.13 0.53
C VAL A 23 -17.72 -1.93 -0.12
N GLN A 24 -17.97 -2.56 -1.27
CA GLN A 24 -16.94 -3.29 -2.01
C GLN A 24 -15.78 -2.38 -2.43
N SER A 25 -16.08 -1.16 -2.90
CA SER A 25 -15.05 -0.17 -3.26
C SER A 25 -14.17 0.24 -2.07
N LEU A 26 -14.77 0.39 -0.88
CA LEU A 26 -14.02 0.66 0.35
C LEU A 26 -13.12 -0.52 0.75
N LEU A 27 -13.62 -1.75 0.63
CA LEU A 27 -12.85 -2.96 0.92
C LEU A 27 -11.67 -3.13 -0.05
N GLU A 28 -11.87 -2.85 -1.34
CA GLU A 28 -10.81 -2.86 -2.34
C GLU A 28 -9.74 -1.80 -2.04
N ALA A 29 -10.15 -0.59 -1.63
CA ALA A 29 -9.22 0.46 -1.21
C ALA A 29 -8.40 0.06 0.02
N MET A 30 -9.02 -0.60 1.01
CA MET A 30 -8.32 -1.14 2.18
C MET A 30 -7.31 -2.22 1.78
N LYS A 31 -7.70 -3.13 0.89
CA LYS A 31 -6.81 -4.18 0.38
C LYS A 31 -5.59 -3.60 -0.35
N LEU A 32 -5.78 -2.60 -1.21
CA LEU A 32 -4.67 -1.93 -1.89
C LEU A 32 -3.69 -1.26 -0.91
N LYS A 33 -4.22 -0.70 0.18
CA LYS A 33 -3.40 -0.14 1.26
C LYS A 33 -2.57 -1.24 1.95
N ASP A 34 -3.19 -2.38 2.27
CA ASP A 34 -2.49 -3.52 2.88
C ASP A 34 -1.42 -4.11 1.94
N ASP A 35 -1.67 -4.17 0.63
CA ASP A 35 -0.69 -4.61 -0.36
C ASP A 35 0.53 -3.67 -0.42
N LEU A 36 0.32 -2.35 -0.31
CA LEU A 36 1.42 -1.37 -0.21
C LEU A 36 2.24 -1.55 1.07
N GLU A 37 1.56 -1.79 2.20
CA GLU A 37 2.19 -2.08 3.49
C GLU A 37 3.02 -3.38 3.44
N GLU A 38 2.53 -4.41 2.75
CA GLU A 38 3.24 -5.66 2.54
C GLU A 38 4.48 -5.47 1.65
N LYS A 39 4.35 -4.72 0.54
CA LYS A 39 5.50 -4.37 -0.32
C LYS A 39 6.59 -3.65 0.47
N ARG A 40 6.20 -2.68 1.30
CA ARG A 40 7.13 -1.98 2.21
C ARG A 40 7.84 -2.95 3.15
N ARG A 41 7.10 -3.86 3.78
CA ARG A 41 7.66 -4.88 4.70
C ARG A 41 8.65 -5.81 3.99
N LYS A 42 8.33 -6.27 2.78
CA LYS A 42 9.23 -7.11 1.96
C LYS A 42 10.53 -6.38 1.63
N MET A 43 10.44 -5.10 1.25
CA MET A 43 11.62 -4.30 0.91
C MET A 43 12.51 -4.03 2.13
N MET A 44 11.92 -3.72 3.30
CA MET A 44 12.68 -3.59 4.55
C MET A 44 13.41 -4.88 4.93
N ARG A 45 12.77 -6.05 4.78
CA ARG A 45 13.42 -7.34 5.05
C ARG A 45 14.60 -7.58 4.13
N LYS A 46 14.46 -7.28 2.83
CA LYS A 46 15.56 -7.39 1.86
C LYS A 46 16.75 -6.53 2.26
N ILE A 47 16.55 -5.23 2.56
CA ILE A 47 17.64 -4.34 3.00
C ILE A 47 18.32 -4.87 4.26
N LYS A 48 17.55 -5.34 5.24
CA LYS A 48 18.12 -5.89 6.48
C LYS A 48 19.01 -7.10 6.21
N MET A 49 18.60 -7.98 5.29
CA MET A 49 19.41 -9.13 4.88
C MET A 49 20.67 -8.70 4.12
N THR A 50 20.54 -7.81 3.13
CA THR A 50 21.67 -7.31 2.34
C THR A 50 22.71 -6.60 3.22
N ASN A 51 22.26 -5.81 4.20
CA ASN A 51 23.17 -5.16 5.16
C ASN A 51 23.87 -6.17 6.07
N ALA A 52 23.14 -7.19 6.56
CA ALA A 52 23.74 -8.25 7.35
C ALA A 52 24.78 -9.05 6.54
N GLU A 53 24.51 -9.35 5.27
CA GLU A 53 25.46 -9.97 4.35
C GLU A 53 26.71 -9.10 4.16
N LEU A 54 26.54 -7.79 3.91
CA LEU A 54 27.65 -6.85 3.81
C LEU A 54 28.51 -6.80 5.07
N ASP A 55 27.89 -6.80 6.26
CA ASP A 55 28.60 -6.81 7.53
C ASP A 55 29.37 -8.12 7.72
N THR A 56 28.79 -9.27 7.38
CA THR A 56 29.49 -10.57 7.43
C THR A 56 30.65 -10.65 6.44
N MET A 57 30.52 -10.07 5.23
CA MET A 57 31.60 -9.99 4.25
C MET A 57 32.74 -9.07 4.73
N ARG A 58 32.40 -7.95 5.39
CA ARG A 58 33.40 -7.04 6.00
C ARG A 58 34.16 -7.71 7.13
N LEU A 59 33.46 -8.43 8.01
CA LEU A 59 34.05 -9.20 9.12
C LEU A 59 34.99 -10.29 8.58
N SER A 60 34.56 -11.04 7.55
CA SER A 60 35.34 -12.12 6.92
C SER A 60 36.62 -11.65 6.22
N ARG A 61 36.64 -10.42 5.68
CA ARG A 61 37.87 -9.82 5.11
C ARG A 61 38.91 -9.48 6.17
N SER A 62 38.50 -9.15 7.41
CA SER A 62 39.48 -8.88 8.48
C SER A 62 40.20 -10.15 8.95
N THR A 63 39.59 -11.32 8.77
CA THR A 63 40.14 -12.63 9.13
C THR A 63 40.96 -13.28 8.01
N ASN A 64 40.66 -12.99 6.73
CA ASN A 64 41.27 -13.65 5.57
C ASN A 64 42.32 -12.81 4.83
N VAL A 65 42.97 -11.85 5.49
CA VAL A 65 44.01 -11.00 4.88
C VAL A 65 45.21 -11.82 4.35
N LYS A 66 45.39 -13.07 4.82
CA LYS A 66 46.41 -13.98 4.28
C LYS A 66 46.02 -14.64 2.94
N ASP A 67 44.72 -14.79 2.63
CA ASP A 67 44.26 -15.50 1.43
C ASP A 67 44.03 -14.57 0.22
N ILE A 68 43.95 -13.26 0.44
CA ILE A 68 43.72 -12.25 -0.62
C ILE A 68 44.97 -12.02 -1.51
N PHE A 69 46.17 -12.43 -1.08
CA PHE A 69 47.36 -12.39 -1.93
C PHE A 69 47.48 -13.58 -2.90
N SER A 70 46.53 -14.52 -2.88
CA SER A 70 46.53 -15.70 -3.75
C SER A 70 45.18 -15.89 -4.43
N GLY A 71 45.01 -15.25 -5.58
CA GLY A 71 44.11 -15.74 -6.63
C GLY A 71 42.70 -15.12 -6.67
N ASP A 72 42.43 -14.48 -7.81
CA ASP A 72 41.14 -14.25 -8.47
C ASP A 72 39.86 -14.42 -7.63
N VAL A 73 39.26 -13.30 -7.23
CA VAL A 73 37.84 -13.28 -6.88
C VAL A 73 37.12 -12.26 -7.76
N THR A 74 36.32 -12.83 -8.66
CA THR A 74 35.26 -12.27 -9.49
C THR A 74 34.50 -11.12 -8.80
N ASN A 75 34.71 -9.90 -9.28
CA ASN A 75 34.09 -8.70 -8.74
C ASN A 75 32.76 -8.41 -9.45
N MET A 76 31.63 -8.72 -8.79
CA MET A 76 30.56 -7.72 -8.78
C MET A 76 31.15 -6.49 -8.10
N SER A 77 31.18 -5.36 -8.79
CA SER A 77 31.69 -4.09 -8.29
C SER A 77 31.02 -3.75 -6.96
N GLN A 78 31.80 -3.83 -5.87
CA GLN A 78 31.38 -3.52 -4.49
C GLN A 78 30.84 -2.08 -4.34
N SER A 79 31.07 -1.22 -5.34
CA SER A 79 30.52 0.14 -5.45
C SER A 79 29.03 0.20 -5.72
N ASP A 80 28.43 -0.86 -6.27
CA ASP A 80 27.04 -0.80 -6.76
C ASP A 80 26.02 -1.21 -5.69
N ILE A 81 26.47 -1.98 -4.68
CA ILE A 81 25.64 -2.46 -3.58
C ILE A 81 25.19 -1.32 -2.65
N PRO A 82 26.06 -0.37 -2.23
CA PRO A 82 25.65 0.79 -1.43
C PRO A 82 24.61 1.67 -2.13
N ALA A 83 24.74 1.86 -3.45
CA ALA A 83 23.80 2.64 -4.26
C ALA A 83 22.42 1.95 -4.32
N ALA A 84 22.39 0.64 -4.57
CA ALA A 84 21.15 -0.14 -4.59
C ALA A 84 20.43 -0.14 -3.22
N THR A 85 21.18 -0.18 -2.10
CA THR A 85 20.58 -0.03 -0.76
C THR A 85 20.04 1.38 -0.50
N PHE A 86 20.71 2.42 -0.99
CA PHE A 86 20.26 3.80 -0.84
C PHE A 86 18.97 4.06 -1.62
N ASP A 87 18.89 3.59 -2.86
CA ASP A 87 17.67 3.71 -3.69
C ASP A 87 16.50 2.94 -3.05
N ALA A 88 16.74 1.73 -2.53
CA ALA A 88 15.71 0.98 -1.82
C ALA A 88 15.24 1.69 -0.53
N GLN A 89 16.12 2.39 0.19
CA GLN A 89 15.73 3.21 1.35
C GLN A 89 14.85 4.39 0.93
N LYS A 90 15.19 5.07 -0.17
CA LYS A 90 14.37 6.15 -0.74
C LYS A 90 12.98 5.64 -1.12
N ASP A 91 12.89 4.47 -1.74
CA ASP A 91 11.62 3.86 -2.10
C ASP A 91 10.77 3.48 -0.88
N ILE A 92 11.39 3.01 0.21
CA ILE A 92 10.67 2.77 1.47
C ILE A 92 10.05 4.06 2.00
N VAL A 93 10.81 5.16 2.02
CA VAL A 93 10.32 6.46 2.50
C VAL A 93 9.16 6.95 1.63
N LEU A 94 9.29 6.85 0.30
CA LEU A 94 8.23 7.21 -0.63
C LEU A 94 6.96 6.37 -0.40
N LEU A 95 7.09 5.05 -0.23
CA LEU A 95 5.94 4.19 0.09
C LEU A 95 5.28 4.56 1.41
N MET A 96 6.05 4.96 2.43
CA MET A 96 5.50 5.44 3.70
C MET A 96 4.70 6.73 3.49
N MET A 97 5.25 7.71 2.78
CA MET A 97 4.57 8.98 2.49
C MET A 97 3.28 8.75 1.70
N ILE A 98 3.29 7.87 0.70
CA ILE A 98 2.10 7.54 -0.08
C ILE A 98 1.04 6.89 0.80
N ASN A 99 1.42 5.94 1.66
CA ASN A 99 0.48 5.27 2.56
C ASN A 99 -0.15 6.25 3.56
N GLU A 100 0.65 7.17 4.12
CA GLU A 100 0.17 8.20 5.04
C GLU A 100 -0.76 9.19 4.33
N MET A 101 -0.40 9.64 3.13
CA MET A 101 -1.25 10.52 2.31
C MET A 101 -2.59 9.86 1.97
N LEU A 102 -2.58 8.60 1.52
CA LEU A 102 -3.79 7.84 1.21
C LEU A 102 -4.67 7.65 2.46
N THR A 103 -4.06 7.32 3.60
CA THR A 103 -4.77 7.16 4.87
C THR A 103 -5.44 8.46 5.30
N ASN A 104 -4.71 9.58 5.24
CA ASN A 104 -5.24 10.90 5.57
C ASN A 104 -6.36 11.31 4.61
N TYR A 105 -6.21 11.07 3.31
CA TYR A 105 -7.25 11.40 2.33
C TYR A 105 -8.52 10.56 2.54
N LEU A 106 -8.38 9.25 2.77
CA LEU A 106 -9.51 8.37 3.09
C LEU A 106 -10.24 8.82 4.36
N ALA A 107 -9.49 9.14 5.42
CA ALA A 107 -10.04 9.54 6.71
C ALA A 107 -10.73 10.92 6.68
N THR A 108 -10.13 11.89 6.00
CA THR A 108 -10.59 13.29 6.06
C THR A 108 -11.57 13.67 4.95
N ARG A 109 -11.53 13.00 3.80
CA ARG A 109 -12.36 13.34 2.63
C ARG A 109 -13.37 12.26 2.31
N ILE A 110 -12.92 11.02 2.14
CA ILE A 110 -13.79 9.95 1.62
C ILE A 110 -14.78 9.46 2.67
N LEU A 111 -14.35 9.12 3.88
CA LEU A 111 -15.25 8.63 4.93
C LEU A 111 -16.34 9.64 5.34
N PRO A 112 -16.04 10.94 5.55
CA PRO A 112 -17.08 11.93 5.86
C PRO A 112 -18.08 12.09 4.71
N ARG A 113 -17.59 12.14 3.47
CA ARG A 113 -18.45 12.22 2.28
C ARG A 113 -19.36 11.00 2.16
N PHE A 114 -18.81 9.80 2.31
CA PHE A 114 -19.57 8.55 2.29
C PHE A 114 -20.71 8.57 3.32
N ARG A 115 -20.40 8.92 4.58
CA ARG A 115 -21.41 9.03 5.65
C ARG A 115 -22.50 10.06 5.32
N TYR A 116 -22.12 11.22 4.81
CA TYR A 116 -23.07 12.25 4.41
C TYR A 116 -23.99 11.77 3.28
N GLU A 117 -23.43 11.15 2.24
CA GLU A 117 -24.19 10.62 1.10
C GLU A 117 -25.15 9.50 1.53
N ARG A 118 -24.76 8.60 2.46
CA ARG A 118 -25.67 7.59 3.05
C ARG A 118 -26.89 8.24 3.69
N VAL A 119 -26.68 9.24 4.55
CA VAL A 119 -27.77 9.94 5.24
C VAL A 119 -28.69 10.65 4.25
N GLN A 120 -28.14 11.29 3.22
CA GLN A 120 -28.94 11.96 2.19
C GLN A 120 -29.75 10.98 1.35
N ASN A 121 -29.16 9.85 0.97
CA ASN A 121 -29.85 8.82 0.19
C ASN A 121 -30.98 8.18 1.00
N TYR A 122 -30.75 7.90 2.29
CA TYR A 122 -31.79 7.39 3.18
C TYR A 122 -32.97 8.37 3.32
N LYS A 123 -32.70 9.67 3.51
CA LYS A 123 -33.74 10.71 3.54
C LYS A 123 -34.56 10.76 2.25
N LYS A 124 -33.91 10.64 1.09
CA LYS A 124 -34.60 10.63 -0.23
C LYS A 124 -35.50 9.42 -0.44
N ILE A 125 -35.21 8.29 0.20
CA ILE A 125 -36.02 7.08 0.13
C ILE A 125 -37.23 7.21 1.06
N LEU A 126 -37.04 7.74 2.28
CA LEU A 126 -38.13 7.94 3.24
C LEU A 126 -39.10 9.07 2.90
N ALA A 127 -38.63 10.09 2.17
CA ALA A 127 -39.44 11.25 1.79
C ALA A 127 -40.15 11.10 0.42
N GLN A 128 -40.03 9.94 -0.24
CA GLN A 128 -40.76 9.60 -1.47
C GLN A 128 -42.09 8.92 -1.16
#